data_AF-A0A8J4V946-F1
#
_entry.id   AF-A0A8J4V946-F1
#
_cell.length_a   1.000
_cell.length_b   1.000
_cell.length_c   1.000
_cell.angle_alpha   90.00
_cell.angle_beta   90.00
_cell.angle_gamma   90.00
#
_symmetry.space_group_name_H-M   'P 1'
#
loop_
_entity.id
_entity.type
_entity.pdbx_description
1 polymer ?
#
loop_
_entity_poly.entity_id
_entity_poly.type
_entity_poly.pdbx_seq_one_letter_code
_entity_poly.pdbx_strand_id
1 'polypeptide(L)'
;MKKALSYGYKVATKEPLAWGLCHNKELNSNTYNYCDKCYENAYPCASGAAYYGRGPLPIYWNYNYGEVSEELKVDLLNHPEYYIEQNATLAFQVAIWRWITPIKENQPSAHEVFIGTWKPSKTDILAKRVPGFGTTMNVLYGDLVCGQGHNDSMNNIISHYLYYLDLMGISQEEAGSHEVLSCDKQAAFIPSSSSPP
;
A
#
# COMPACT_ATOMS: atom_id res chain seq x y z
N MET A 1 20.79 32.44 -23.32
CA MET A 1 20.61 32.14 -21.88
C MET A 1 19.28 31.43 -21.67
N LYS A 2 19.27 30.10 -21.55
CA LYS A 2 18.11 29.35 -21.05
C LYS A 2 18.49 28.82 -19.67
N LYS A 3 17.88 29.37 -18.63
CA LYS A 3 18.07 28.93 -17.24
C LYS A 3 17.48 27.54 -17.09
N ALA A 4 18.27 26.63 -16.53
CA ALA A 4 17.81 25.40 -15.95
C ALA A 4 16.97 25.71 -14.70
N LEU A 5 15.76 25.17 -14.62
CA LEU A 5 15.12 24.83 -13.36
C LEU A 5 15.16 23.31 -13.24
N SER A 6 16.15 22.86 -12.48
CA SER A 6 16.36 21.48 -12.06
C SER A 6 15.33 21.13 -11.00
N TYR A 7 14.28 20.41 -11.38
CA TYR A 7 13.55 19.43 -10.55
C TYR A 7 12.85 18.44 -11.49
N GLY A 8 13.61 17.89 -12.43
CA GLY A 8 13.14 16.80 -13.26
C GLY A 8 13.20 15.53 -12.44
N TYR A 9 12.05 15.00 -12.02
CA TYR A 9 11.94 13.58 -11.75
C TYR A 9 12.62 12.86 -12.91
N LYS A 10 13.68 12.10 -12.62
CA LYS A 10 14.17 11.12 -13.61
C LYS A 10 13.04 10.12 -13.76
N VAL A 11 12.12 10.40 -14.67
CA VAL A 11 11.17 9.41 -15.18
C VAL A 11 12.09 8.29 -15.66
N ALA A 12 12.06 7.15 -14.96
CA ALA A 12 12.68 5.94 -15.46
C ALA A 12 12.27 5.82 -16.93
N THR A 13 13.17 5.39 -17.81
CA THR A 13 12.79 5.08 -19.20
C THR A 13 11.48 4.29 -19.17
N LYS A 14 10.54 4.45 -20.11
CA LYS A 14 9.20 3.83 -20.01
C LYS A 14 9.22 2.30 -19.75
N GLU A 15 10.39 1.67 -19.93
CA GLU A 15 10.68 0.27 -19.77
C GLU A 15 10.47 -0.27 -18.33
N PRO A 16 11.09 0.21 -17.22
CA PRO A 16 10.88 -0.39 -15.89
C PRO A 16 9.47 -0.17 -15.32
N LEU A 17 8.78 0.91 -15.72
CA LEU A 17 7.41 1.20 -15.28
C LEU A 17 6.36 0.26 -15.91
N ALA A 18 6.76 -0.52 -16.92
CA ALA A 18 5.92 -1.54 -17.56
C ALA A 18 6.02 -2.93 -16.89
N TRP A 19 6.87 -3.11 -15.87
CA TRP A 19 7.07 -4.38 -15.16
C TRP A 19 6.20 -4.52 -13.89
N GLY A 20 5.17 -3.69 -13.75
CA GLY A 20 4.17 -3.86 -12.69
C GLY A 20 3.56 -5.26 -12.72
N LEU A 21 3.24 -5.82 -11.54
CA LEU A 21 2.65 -7.16 -11.38
C LEU A 21 3.55 -8.33 -11.83
N CYS A 22 4.87 -8.13 -11.99
CA CYS A 22 5.81 -9.20 -12.33
C CYS A 22 5.90 -10.32 -11.27
N HIS A 23 5.56 -10.01 -10.01
CA HIS A 23 5.57 -10.97 -8.91
C HIS A 23 4.18 -11.04 -8.26
N ASN A 24 3.75 -12.26 -7.93
CA ASN A 24 2.50 -12.52 -7.20
C ASN A 24 2.71 -12.81 -5.71
N LYS A 25 3.97 -12.91 -5.26
CA LYS A 25 4.36 -13.06 -3.86
C LYS A 25 5.71 -12.41 -3.55
N GLU A 26 5.96 -12.20 -2.27
CA GLU A 26 7.22 -11.70 -1.73
C GLU A 26 8.41 -12.64 -2.08
N LEU A 27 9.53 -12.06 -2.52
CA LEU A 27 10.71 -12.82 -2.99
C LEU A 27 11.46 -13.56 -1.87
N ASN A 28 11.43 -13.03 -0.63
CA ASN A 28 12.12 -13.60 0.53
C ASN A 28 11.16 -14.35 1.48
N SER A 29 10.14 -15.01 0.92
CA SER A 29 9.03 -15.65 1.64
C SER A 29 9.43 -16.74 2.65
N ASN A 30 10.68 -17.23 2.61
CA ASN A 30 11.15 -18.34 3.43
C ASN A 30 11.79 -17.92 4.76
N THR A 31 11.93 -16.62 5.02
CA THR A 31 12.65 -16.10 6.19
C THR A 31 11.75 -15.84 7.38
N TYR A 32 10.48 -15.49 7.15
CA TYR A 32 9.54 -15.12 8.20
C TYR A 32 8.13 -15.62 7.85
N ASN A 33 7.42 -16.20 8.83
CA ASN A 33 6.09 -16.76 8.60
C ASN A 33 4.97 -15.75 8.77
N TYR A 34 5.27 -14.52 9.23
CA TYR A 34 4.30 -13.44 9.46
C TYR A 34 3.11 -13.91 10.32
N CYS A 35 3.40 -14.73 11.33
CA CYS A 35 2.40 -15.17 12.31
C CYS A 35 2.52 -14.31 13.57
N ASP A 36 1.54 -13.44 13.80
CA ASP A 36 1.42 -12.65 15.02
C ASP A 36 0.61 -13.43 16.06
N LYS A 37 1.28 -13.79 17.16
CA LYS A 37 0.69 -14.56 18.26
C LYS A 37 -0.30 -13.75 19.10
N CYS A 38 -0.23 -12.42 19.07
CA CYS A 38 -1.22 -11.58 19.75
C CYS A 38 -2.63 -11.78 19.18
N TYR A 39 -2.74 -12.16 17.91
CA TYR A 39 -4.01 -12.41 17.22
C TYR A 39 -4.39 -13.89 17.15
N GLU A 40 -3.63 -14.80 17.78
CA GLU A 40 -3.83 -16.26 17.66
C GLU A 40 -5.22 -16.72 18.15
N ASN A 41 -5.83 -16.00 19.11
CA ASN A 41 -7.16 -16.32 19.61
C ASN A 41 -8.28 -16.03 18.59
N ALA A 42 -8.11 -15.00 17.75
CA ALA A 42 -9.08 -14.63 16.73
C ALA A 42 -8.76 -15.30 15.39
N TYR A 43 -7.49 -15.27 15.01
CA TYR A 43 -6.97 -15.75 13.73
C TYR A 43 -5.77 -16.68 13.97
N PRO A 44 -6.02 -17.93 14.38
CA PRO A 44 -4.96 -18.87 14.69
C PRO A 44 -4.10 -19.17 13.45
N CYS A 45 -2.79 -19.20 13.63
CA CYS A 45 -1.87 -19.52 12.55
C CYS A 45 -1.95 -21.02 12.23
N ALA A 46 -2.28 -21.35 11.00
CA ALA A 46 -2.36 -22.74 10.54
C ALA A 46 -0.97 -23.39 10.47
N SER A 47 -0.90 -24.67 10.80
CA SER A 47 0.37 -25.42 10.79
C SER A 47 0.95 -25.50 9.37
N GLY A 48 2.20 -25.06 9.20
CA GLY A 48 2.86 -25.03 7.89
C GLY A 48 2.46 -23.87 6.99
N ALA A 49 1.50 -23.03 7.41
CA ALA A 49 1.14 -21.82 6.69
C ALA A 49 2.11 -20.67 6.98
N ALA A 50 2.26 -19.78 5.99
CA ALA A 50 3.04 -18.56 6.12
C ALA A 50 2.28 -17.40 5.46
N TYR A 51 2.21 -16.26 6.14
CA TYR A 51 1.38 -15.10 5.80
C TYR A 51 2.18 -13.93 5.23
N TYR A 52 3.20 -14.24 4.41
CA TYR A 52 3.98 -13.24 3.67
C TYR A 52 3.15 -12.53 2.60
N GLY A 53 3.70 -11.46 2.03
CA GLY A 53 3.03 -10.63 1.03
C GLY A 53 2.60 -11.44 -0.20
N ARG A 54 1.30 -11.47 -0.50
CA ARG A 54 0.75 -12.08 -1.73
C ARG A 54 -0.26 -11.17 -2.42
N GLY A 55 -0.32 -11.30 -3.75
CA GLY A 55 -1.25 -10.58 -4.59
C GLY A 55 -0.75 -9.22 -5.08
N PRO A 56 -1.56 -8.50 -5.88
CA PRO A 56 -1.16 -7.27 -6.54
C PRO A 56 -1.03 -6.08 -5.59
N LEU A 57 -1.83 -6.06 -4.52
CA LEU A 57 -1.63 -5.20 -3.35
C LEU A 57 -1.36 -6.14 -2.16
N PRO A 58 -0.11 -6.33 -1.75
CA PRO A 58 0.25 -7.41 -0.84
C PRO A 58 -0.39 -7.23 0.54
N ILE A 59 -1.00 -8.32 1.03
CA ILE A 59 -1.43 -8.43 2.42
C ILE A 59 -0.43 -9.29 3.21
N TYR A 60 -0.21 -8.91 4.47
CA TYR A 60 0.73 -9.55 5.38
C TYR A 60 0.00 -9.92 6.67
N TRP A 61 0.53 -10.88 7.42
CA TRP A 61 0.05 -11.27 8.76
C TRP A 61 -1.25 -12.07 8.80
N ASN A 62 -1.31 -13.04 9.71
CA ASN A 62 -2.47 -13.92 9.95
C ASN A 62 -3.78 -13.16 10.14
N TYR A 63 -3.78 -12.02 10.86
CA TYR A 63 -5.02 -11.28 11.12
C TYR A 63 -5.63 -10.67 9.85
N ASN A 64 -4.82 -10.11 8.93
CA ASN A 64 -5.34 -9.58 7.67
C ASN A 64 -5.86 -10.71 6.77
N TYR A 65 -5.18 -11.87 6.75
CA TYR A 65 -5.66 -13.05 6.03
C TYR A 65 -6.95 -13.59 6.65
N GLY A 66 -7.12 -13.52 7.97
CA GLY A 66 -8.34 -13.90 8.67
C GLY A 66 -9.52 -12.97 8.35
N GLU A 67 -9.34 -11.66 8.47
CA GLU A 67 -10.40 -10.68 8.18
C GLU A 67 -10.91 -10.77 6.75
N VAL A 68 -9.99 -10.86 5.78
CA VAL A 68 -10.39 -10.99 4.36
C VAL A 68 -10.97 -12.36 4.04
N SER A 69 -10.60 -13.41 4.78
CA SER A 69 -11.23 -14.74 4.68
C SER A 69 -12.71 -14.67 5.04
N GLU A 70 -13.04 -13.98 6.13
CA GLU A 70 -14.42 -13.81 6.59
C GLU A 70 -15.25 -12.98 5.61
N GLU A 71 -14.70 -11.86 5.14
CA GLU A 71 -15.41 -10.95 4.23
C GLU A 71 -15.68 -11.60 2.86
N LEU A 72 -14.68 -12.28 2.30
CA LEU A 72 -14.81 -12.94 1.00
C LEU A 72 -15.39 -14.36 1.09
N LYS A 73 -15.65 -14.86 2.31
CA LYS A 73 -16.16 -16.22 2.59
C LYS A 73 -15.31 -17.32 1.96
N VAL A 74 -13.99 -17.18 2.07
CA VAL A 74 -12.98 -18.13 1.59
C VAL A 74 -11.99 -18.43 2.70
N ASP A 75 -11.41 -19.63 2.73
CA ASP A 75 -10.45 -20.01 3.78
C ASP A 75 -9.02 -19.66 3.40
N LEU A 76 -8.65 -18.38 3.52
CA LEU A 76 -7.28 -17.89 3.27
C LEU A 76 -6.36 -18.09 4.48
N LEU A 77 -6.92 -18.26 5.68
CA LEU A 77 -6.16 -18.44 6.91
C LEU A 77 -5.48 -19.82 6.96
N ASN A 78 -6.18 -20.89 6.56
CA ASN A 78 -5.61 -22.24 6.56
C ASN A 78 -4.83 -22.58 5.27
N HIS A 79 -5.17 -21.94 4.15
CA HIS A 79 -4.62 -22.26 2.83
C HIS A 79 -4.18 -21.02 2.04
N PRO A 80 -3.32 -20.15 2.60
CA PRO A 80 -2.92 -18.89 1.95
C PRO A 80 -2.24 -19.10 0.59
N GLU A 81 -1.54 -20.22 0.39
CA GLU A 81 -0.81 -20.59 -0.83
C GLU A 81 -1.71 -20.95 -2.02
N TYR A 82 -2.88 -21.53 -1.78
CA TYR A 82 -3.73 -22.01 -2.87
C TYR A 82 -4.52 -20.90 -3.54
N TYR A 83 -4.92 -19.90 -2.76
CA TYR A 83 -5.98 -18.99 -3.18
C TYR A 83 -5.47 -17.72 -3.84
N ILE A 84 -4.36 -17.14 -3.37
CA ILE A 84 -3.85 -15.87 -3.94
C ILE A 84 -2.85 -16.14 -5.07
N GLU A 85 -2.09 -17.24 -5.02
CA GLU A 85 -1.08 -17.52 -6.04
C GLU A 85 -1.67 -18.18 -7.30
N GLN A 86 -2.78 -18.93 -7.18
CA GLN A 86 -3.36 -19.71 -8.28
C GLN A 86 -4.66 -19.12 -8.84
N ASN A 87 -5.32 -18.19 -8.13
CA ASN A 87 -6.56 -17.57 -8.57
C ASN A 87 -6.40 -16.04 -8.66
N ALA A 88 -6.17 -15.56 -9.88
CA ALA A 88 -6.00 -14.13 -10.14
C ALA A 88 -7.23 -13.30 -9.72
N THR A 89 -8.44 -13.82 -9.94
CA THR A 89 -9.68 -13.12 -9.53
C THR A 89 -9.70 -12.89 -8.03
N LEU A 90 -9.38 -13.92 -7.25
CA LEU A 90 -9.35 -13.82 -5.80
C LEU A 90 -8.21 -12.89 -5.32
N ALA A 91 -7.04 -12.95 -5.96
CA ALA A 91 -5.94 -12.03 -5.66
C ALA A 91 -6.33 -10.56 -5.85
N PHE A 92 -7.07 -10.23 -6.91
CA PHE A 92 -7.59 -8.87 -7.12
C PHE A 92 -8.72 -8.51 -6.15
N GLN A 93 -9.60 -9.45 -5.79
CA GLN A 93 -10.61 -9.21 -4.75
C GLN A 93 -9.98 -8.86 -3.40
N VAL A 94 -8.93 -9.58 -3.00
CA VAL A 94 -8.16 -9.28 -1.78
C VAL A 94 -7.50 -7.91 -1.87
N ALA A 95 -6.93 -7.55 -3.02
CA ALA A 95 -6.33 -6.24 -3.21
C ALA A 95 -7.35 -5.09 -3.16
N ILE A 96 -8.54 -5.29 -3.75
CA ILE A 96 -9.63 -4.32 -3.66
C ILE A 96 -10.11 -4.22 -2.21
N TRP A 97 -10.26 -5.34 -1.51
CA TRP A 97 -10.59 -5.35 -0.08
C TRP A 97 -9.59 -4.52 0.72
N ARG A 98 -8.29 -4.71 0.50
CA ARG A 98 -7.24 -3.92 1.19
C ARG A 98 -7.30 -2.43 0.86
N TRP A 99 -7.76 -2.07 -0.35
CA TRP A 99 -7.91 -0.69 -0.81
C TRP A 99 -9.12 0.02 -0.19
N ILE A 100 -10.25 -0.67 -0.05
CA ILE A 100 -11.52 -0.10 0.44
C ILE A 100 -11.73 -0.26 1.95
N THR A 101 -10.96 -1.12 2.62
CA THR A 101 -11.16 -1.43 4.04
C THR A 101 -10.23 -0.60 4.93
N PRO A 102 -10.75 0.15 5.91
CA PRO A 102 -9.95 0.77 6.96
C PRO A 102 -9.41 -0.29 7.94
N ILE A 103 -8.08 -0.43 8.02
CA ILE A 103 -7.44 -1.50 8.83
C ILE A 103 -7.30 -1.13 10.32
N LYS A 104 -7.28 0.16 10.66
CA LYS A 104 -7.17 0.63 12.05
C LYS A 104 -8.23 1.64 12.39
N GLU A 105 -8.63 1.63 13.66
CA GLU A 105 -9.48 2.67 14.23
C GLU A 105 -8.82 4.05 14.05
N ASN A 106 -9.57 5.01 13.53
CA ASN A 106 -9.11 6.37 13.15
C ASN A 106 -8.20 6.45 11.92
N GLN A 107 -8.01 5.38 11.16
CA GLN A 107 -7.42 5.42 9.82
C GLN A 107 -8.54 5.37 8.77
N PRO A 108 -8.52 6.21 7.73
CA PRO A 108 -9.44 6.06 6.59
C PRO A 108 -9.03 4.90 5.69
N SER A 109 -9.94 4.46 4.81
CA SER A 109 -9.56 3.58 3.71
C SER A 109 -8.68 4.31 2.68
N ALA A 110 -7.84 3.57 1.96
CA ALA A 110 -7.05 4.15 0.87
C ALA A 110 -7.97 4.76 -0.20
N HIS A 111 -9.10 4.11 -0.47
CA HIS A 111 -10.12 4.59 -1.39
C HIS A 111 -10.66 5.98 -1.00
N GLU A 112 -11.10 6.18 0.25
CA GLU A 112 -11.69 7.45 0.71
C GLU A 112 -10.70 8.62 0.65
N VAL A 113 -9.43 8.35 0.96
CA VAL A 113 -8.37 9.35 0.84
C VAL A 113 -8.14 9.71 -0.63
N PHE A 114 -8.10 8.70 -1.51
CA PHE A 114 -7.82 8.88 -2.92
C PHE A 114 -8.91 9.68 -3.64
N ILE A 115 -10.19 9.41 -3.34
CA ILE A 115 -11.32 10.14 -3.93
C ILE A 115 -11.64 11.46 -3.21
N GLY A 116 -10.95 11.77 -2.11
CA GLY A 116 -11.10 13.02 -1.36
C GLY A 116 -12.35 13.11 -0.49
N THR A 117 -13.01 11.99 -0.17
CA THR A 117 -14.16 11.97 0.76
C THR A 117 -13.71 12.03 2.22
N TRP A 118 -12.52 11.54 2.52
CA TRP A 118 -11.93 11.65 3.85
C TRP A 118 -11.59 13.11 4.20
N LYS A 119 -11.98 13.52 5.42
CA LYS A 119 -11.67 14.84 5.98
C LYS A 119 -10.58 14.71 7.04
N PRO A 120 -9.40 15.34 6.85
CA PRO A 120 -8.33 15.30 7.83
C PRO A 120 -8.77 15.86 9.19
N SER A 121 -8.45 15.14 10.25
CA SER A 121 -8.60 15.61 11.63
C SER A 121 -7.52 16.65 11.97
N LYS A 122 -7.62 17.27 13.16
CA LYS A 122 -6.57 18.17 13.66
C LYS A 122 -5.20 17.47 13.75
N THR A 123 -5.19 16.20 14.14
CA THR A 123 -3.97 15.38 14.23
C THR A 123 -3.36 15.14 12.85
N ASP A 124 -4.20 14.91 11.85
CA ASP A 124 -3.76 14.69 10.46
C ASP A 124 -3.13 15.95 9.87
N ILE A 125 -3.74 17.11 10.11
CA ILE A 125 -3.21 18.41 9.68
C ILE A 125 -1.85 18.69 10.32
N LEU A 126 -1.70 18.45 11.63
CA LEU A 126 -0.41 18.58 12.32
C LEU A 126 0.64 17.60 11.78
N ALA A 127 0.20 16.41 11.35
CA ALA A 127 1.02 15.41 10.70
C ALA A 127 1.24 15.67 9.19
N LYS A 128 0.75 16.80 8.66
CA LYS A 128 0.84 17.21 7.25
C LYS A 128 0.17 16.24 6.26
N ARG A 129 -0.82 15.46 6.72
CA ARG A 129 -1.58 14.55 5.87
C ARG A 129 -2.70 15.32 5.18
N VAL A 130 -2.77 15.20 3.86
CA VAL A 130 -3.73 15.91 3.00
C VAL A 130 -4.42 14.92 2.06
N PRO A 131 -5.68 15.14 1.67
CA PRO A 131 -6.33 14.26 0.70
C PRO A 131 -5.53 14.18 -0.60
N GLY A 132 -5.24 12.97 -1.07
CA GLY A 132 -4.38 12.77 -2.23
C GLY A 132 -3.58 11.46 -2.24
N PHE A 133 -2.79 11.29 -3.29
CA PHE A 133 -2.00 10.09 -3.52
C PHE A 133 -0.91 9.86 -2.46
N GLY A 134 -0.30 10.95 -1.95
CA GLY A 134 0.68 10.89 -0.87
C GLY A 134 0.11 10.25 0.39
N THR A 135 -1.04 10.72 0.86
CA THR A 135 -1.69 10.13 2.04
C THR A 135 -2.28 8.76 1.75
N THR A 136 -2.66 8.47 0.50
CA THR A 136 -3.04 7.11 0.07
C THR A 136 -1.88 6.12 0.25
N MET A 137 -0.67 6.49 -0.17
CA MET A 137 0.54 5.70 0.09
C MET A 137 0.82 5.55 1.59
N ASN A 138 0.61 6.60 2.37
CA ASN A 138 0.77 6.58 3.82
C ASN A 138 -0.20 5.59 4.50
N VAL A 139 -1.44 5.50 4.02
CA VAL A 139 -2.42 4.52 4.53
C VAL A 139 -2.00 3.08 4.21
N LEU A 140 -1.42 2.85 3.03
CA LEU A 140 -1.06 1.51 2.57
C LEU A 140 0.27 1.00 3.14
N TYR A 141 1.29 1.84 3.15
CA TYR A 141 2.67 1.46 3.44
C TYR A 141 3.25 2.13 4.69
N GLY A 142 2.54 3.11 5.27
CA GLY A 142 2.93 3.74 6.52
C GLY A 142 4.35 4.29 6.50
N ASP A 143 5.09 4.00 7.57
CA ASP A 143 6.45 4.47 7.74
C ASP A 143 7.48 3.72 6.90
N LEU A 144 7.11 2.67 6.15
CA LEU A 144 8.02 2.04 5.18
C LEU A 144 8.33 2.97 3.99
N VAL A 145 7.40 3.88 3.68
CA VAL A 145 7.48 4.77 2.51
C VAL A 145 7.38 6.24 2.91
N CYS A 146 6.69 6.57 4.00
CA CYS A 146 6.36 7.96 4.36
C CYS A 146 7.15 8.47 5.57
N GLY A 147 7.31 9.80 5.67
CA GLY A 147 7.97 10.46 6.81
C GLY A 147 9.49 10.34 6.87
N GLN A 148 10.11 9.71 5.86
CA GLN A 148 11.57 9.53 5.76
C GLN A 148 12.23 10.55 4.82
N GLY A 149 11.51 11.59 4.38
CA GLY A 149 11.97 12.48 3.33
C GLY A 149 11.93 11.81 1.95
N HIS A 150 12.86 12.19 1.08
CA HIS A 150 12.95 11.65 -0.27
C HIS A 150 13.52 10.23 -0.23
N ASN A 151 12.75 9.25 -0.74
CA ASN A 151 13.21 7.86 -0.84
C ASN A 151 12.77 7.23 -2.18
N ASP A 152 13.54 6.22 -2.61
CA ASP A 152 13.35 5.58 -3.91
C ASP A 152 12.04 4.79 -3.98
N SER A 153 11.60 4.16 -2.88
CA SER A 153 10.34 3.41 -2.81
C SER A 153 9.14 4.30 -3.14
N MET A 154 9.05 5.46 -2.52
CA MET A 154 8.01 6.47 -2.76
C MET A 154 8.07 6.97 -4.20
N ASN A 155 9.26 7.34 -4.68
CA ASN A 155 9.43 7.82 -6.04
C ASN A 155 9.03 6.78 -7.09
N ASN A 156 9.32 5.50 -6.84
CA ASN A 156 8.94 4.41 -7.72
C ASN A 156 7.41 4.28 -7.80
N ILE A 157 6.70 4.35 -6.67
CA ILE A 157 5.23 4.31 -6.62
C ILE A 157 4.63 5.52 -7.35
N ILE A 158 5.13 6.73 -7.07
CA ILE A 158 4.70 7.96 -7.76
C ILE A 158 4.95 7.86 -9.27
N SER A 159 6.09 7.31 -9.69
CA SER A 159 6.42 7.17 -11.11
C SER A 159 5.46 6.24 -11.84
N HIS A 160 5.07 5.12 -11.22
CA HIS A 160 4.04 4.23 -11.80
C HIS A 160 2.68 4.93 -11.88
N TYR A 161 2.28 5.66 -10.83
CA TYR A 161 1.04 6.42 -10.83
C TYR A 161 0.99 7.45 -11.97
N LEU A 162 2.03 8.27 -12.10
CA LEU A 162 2.13 9.27 -13.18
C LEU A 162 2.17 8.63 -14.56
N TYR A 163 2.82 7.47 -14.71
CA TYR A 163 2.83 6.72 -15.96
C TYR A 163 1.44 6.24 -16.37
N TYR A 164 0.65 5.70 -15.43
CA TYR A 164 -0.71 5.28 -15.73
C TYR A 164 -1.64 6.47 -16.02
N LEU A 165 -1.45 7.62 -15.37
CA LEU A 165 -2.18 8.85 -15.70
C LEU A 165 -1.88 9.33 -17.13
N ASP A 166 -0.61 9.32 -17.54
CA ASP A 166 -0.19 9.67 -18.91
C ASP A 166 -0.87 8.76 -19.95
N LEU A 167 -0.94 7.45 -19.67
CA LEU A 167 -1.65 6.50 -20.54
C LEU A 167 -3.16 6.76 -20.62
N MET A 168 -3.77 7.31 -19.57
CA MET A 168 -5.18 7.70 -19.55
C MET A 168 -5.42 9.10 -20.13
N GLY A 169 -4.36 9.81 -20.56
CA GLY A 169 -4.45 11.17 -21.09
C GLY A 169 -4.66 12.25 -20.04
N ILE A 170 -4.38 11.95 -18.77
CA ILE A 170 -4.44 12.91 -17.66
C ILE A 170 -3.05 13.52 -17.48
N SER A 171 -2.98 14.84 -17.52
CA SER A 171 -1.71 15.55 -17.39
C SER A 171 -1.15 15.49 -15.98
N GLN A 172 0.16 15.63 -15.84
CA GLN A 172 0.82 15.70 -14.53
C GLN A 172 0.34 16.91 -13.69
N GLU A 173 -0.11 17.97 -14.36
CA GLU A 173 -0.66 19.16 -13.70
C GLU A 173 -2.01 18.84 -13.03
N GLU A 174 -2.81 17.98 -13.65
CA GLU A 174 -4.08 17.47 -13.09
C GLU A 174 -3.85 16.43 -11.99
N ALA A 175 -2.71 15.74 -11.98
CA ALA A 175 -2.34 14.78 -10.94
C ALA A 175 -2.16 15.42 -9.55
N GLY A 176 -1.88 16.72 -9.51
CA GLY A 176 -1.75 17.51 -8.28
C GLY A 176 -0.33 17.97 -7.96
N SER A 177 -0.20 18.77 -6.90
CA SER A 177 1.09 19.30 -6.46
C SER A 177 1.96 18.20 -5.83
N HIS A 178 3.26 18.49 -5.65
CA HIS A 178 4.15 17.59 -4.90
C HIS A 178 3.60 17.22 -3.51
N GLU A 179 2.94 18.15 -2.82
CA GLU A 179 2.38 17.90 -1.49
C GLU A 179 1.21 16.90 -1.52
N VAL A 180 0.44 16.89 -2.62
CA VAL A 180 -0.67 15.94 -2.84
C VAL A 180 -0.14 14.57 -3.28
N LEU A 181 0.95 14.54 -4.04
CA LEU A 181 1.54 13.32 -4.60
C LEU A 181 2.51 12.60 -3.66
N SER A 182 3.22 13.34 -2.80
CA SER A 182 4.30 12.84 -1.94
C SER A 182 3.84 12.68 -0.49
N CYS A 183 4.48 11.75 0.22
CA CYS A 183 4.38 11.61 1.68
C CYS A 183 5.70 11.80 2.43
N ASP A 184 6.71 12.38 1.78
CA ASP A 184 8.05 12.68 2.33
C ASP A 184 8.02 13.39 3.69
N LYS A 185 7.08 14.33 3.87
CA LYS A 185 6.93 15.13 5.09
C LYS A 185 5.76 14.70 5.98
N GLN A 186 5.02 13.67 5.58
CA GLN A 186 3.85 13.22 6.31
C GLN A 186 4.28 12.28 7.44
N ALA A 187 3.79 12.49 8.66
CA ALA A 187 3.96 11.47 9.69
C ALA A 187 3.12 10.23 9.33
N ALA A 188 3.71 9.05 9.52
CA ALA A 188 3.03 7.79 9.23
C ALA A 188 1.79 7.60 10.11
N PHE A 189 0.69 7.05 9.56
CA PHE A 189 -0.44 6.59 10.37
C PHE A 189 -0.01 5.47 11.32
N ILE A 190 0.88 4.60 10.85
CA ILE A 190 1.37 3.43 11.56
C ILE A 190 2.90 3.50 11.59
N PRO A 191 3.50 3.98 12.69
CA PRO A 191 4.92 3.78 12.94
C PRO A 191 5.20 2.30 13.21
N SER A 192 6.27 1.76 12.64
CA SER A 192 6.79 0.40 12.88
C SER A 192 7.02 0.11 14.36
N SER A 193 7.30 1.14 15.18
CA SER A 193 7.41 1.03 16.64
C SER A 193 6.07 0.85 17.37
N SER A 194 4.94 0.91 16.67
CA SER A 194 3.58 0.76 17.22
C SER A 194 2.89 -0.54 16.82
N SER A 195 3.54 -1.37 16.00
CA SER A 195 3.16 -2.76 15.80
C SER A 195 3.66 -3.55 17.02
N PRO A 196 2.82 -4.37 17.68
CA PRO A 196 3.31 -5.25 18.74
C PRO A 196 4.43 -6.16 18.17
N PRO A 197 5.45 -6.49 18.97
CA PRO A 197 6.49 -7.43 18.58
C PRO A 197 5.95 -8.85 18.36
#